data_AF-A0A0S2W590-F1
#
_entry.id   AF-A0A0S2W590-F1
#
_cell.length_a   1.000
_cell.length_b   1.000
_cell.length_c   1.000
_cell.angle_alpha   90.00
_cell.angle_beta   90.00
_cell.angle_gamma   90.00
#
_symmetry.space_group_name_H-M   'P 1'
#
loop_
_entity.id
_entity.type
_entity.pdbx_description
1 polymer ?
#
loop_
_entity_poly.entity_id
_entity_poly.type
_entity_poly.pdbx_seq_one_letter_code
_entity_poly.pdbx_strand_id
1 'polypeptide(L)'
;MNASKEVVLRIHPEEQTIKVENNNKGVTSFKEISCDTFYQCVKSSIRHEAVDSGFLPPNCFHVSMGADGTREYCLWHPELYADVSYFGTEYPDFPLPRLVFGFRVNKEGKVLGCRLGVVEDKAPSERTPMFTYPFSNVGGFRLCVGNNALPVYKRPVTLGTLPGYLLRLPNNDDSFNAKNNKLHMQYRELLNHLRDKDPAYYYTDVLISNGKTLKDFIG
;
A
#
# COMPACT_ATOMS: atom_id res chain seq x y z
N MET A 1 -23.49 36.78 39.06
CA MET A 1 -22.11 36.24 39.05
C MET A 1 -22.19 34.80 38.55
N ASN A 2 -21.61 34.52 37.38
CA ASN A 2 -21.55 33.14 36.86
C ASN A 2 -20.47 32.40 37.65
N ALA A 3 -20.86 31.50 38.56
CA ALA A 3 -19.91 30.65 39.25
C ALA A 3 -19.24 29.75 38.21
N SER A 4 -17.93 29.96 37.99
CA SER A 4 -17.13 29.14 37.09
C SER A 4 -17.16 27.69 37.57
N LYS A 5 -17.54 26.75 36.70
CA LYS A 5 -17.40 25.32 37.00
C LYS A 5 -15.91 25.03 37.07
N GLU A 6 -15.46 24.50 38.20
CA GLU A 6 -14.07 24.11 38.42
C GLU A 6 -14.00 22.59 38.60
N VAL A 7 -13.07 21.97 37.86
CA VAL A 7 -12.74 20.55 37.97
C VAL A 7 -11.28 20.45 38.41
N VAL A 8 -11.02 19.79 39.53
CA VAL A 8 -9.67 19.58 40.07
C VAL A 8 -9.32 18.11 39.95
N LEU A 9 -8.17 17.81 39.37
CA LEU A 9 -7.62 16.46 39.29
C LEU A 9 -6.48 16.34 40.30
N ARG A 10 -6.57 15.36 41.19
CA ARG A 10 -5.48 15.01 42.13
C ARG A 10 -4.96 13.63 41.76
N ILE A 11 -3.66 13.55 41.51
CA ILE A 11 -2.98 12.31 41.15
C ILE A 11 -2.38 11.72 42.43
N HIS A 12 -2.65 10.45 42.70
CA HIS A 12 -2.12 9.70 43.84
C HIS A 12 -1.17 8.60 43.31
N PRO A 13 0.14 8.88 43.19
CA PRO A 13 1.07 7.99 42.49
C PRO A 13 1.23 6.63 43.17
N GLU A 14 1.20 6.57 44.50
CA GLU A 14 1.36 5.33 45.26
C GLU A 14 0.14 4.41 45.12
N GLU A 15 -1.06 5.00 45.03
CA GLU A 15 -2.33 4.28 44.92
C GLU A 15 -2.70 3.97 43.46
N GLN A 16 -1.99 4.58 42.49
CA GLN A 16 -2.28 4.52 41.05
C GLN A 16 -3.72 4.97 40.70
N THR A 17 -4.25 5.91 41.48
CA THR A 17 -5.58 6.49 41.29
C THR A 17 -5.52 7.99 41.03
N ILE A 18 -6.62 8.49 40.47
CA ILE A 18 -6.85 9.90 40.21
C ILE A 18 -8.19 10.26 40.84
N LYS A 19 -8.19 11.28 41.70
CA LYS A 19 -9.39 11.85 42.29
C LYS A 19 -9.85 13.04 41.47
N VAL A 20 -11.06 12.95 40.93
CA VAL A 20 -11.73 13.99 40.15
C VAL A 20 -12.70 14.73 41.05
N GLU A 21 -12.43 15.99 41.35
CA GLU A 21 -13.26 16.85 42.21
C GLU A 21 -14.01 17.88 41.36
N ASN A 22 -15.33 17.95 41.51
CA ASN A 22 -16.19 18.95 40.86
C ASN A 22 -16.78 19.87 41.93
N ASN A 23 -16.52 21.17 41.82
CA ASN A 23 -17.15 22.19 42.66
C ASN A 23 -18.31 22.84 41.92
N ASN A 24 -19.53 22.66 42.45
CA ASN A 24 -20.72 23.35 41.96
C ASN A 24 -21.34 24.14 43.11
N LYS A 25 -21.17 25.47 43.09
CA LYS A 25 -21.80 26.42 44.02
C LYS A 25 -21.56 26.06 45.51
N GLY A 26 -20.35 25.65 45.86
CA GLY A 26 -19.95 25.36 47.25
C GLY A 26 -20.18 23.92 47.69
N VAL A 27 -20.77 23.07 46.85
CA VAL A 27 -20.83 21.62 47.07
C VAL A 27 -19.71 20.96 46.26
N THR A 28 -18.78 20.30 46.97
CA THR A 28 -17.71 19.51 46.35
C THR A 28 -18.14 18.06 46.26
N SER A 29 -18.21 17.55 45.04
CA SER A 29 -18.35 16.12 44.77
C SER A 29 -17.03 15.56 44.27
N PHE A 30 -16.71 14.32 44.61
CA PHE A 30 -15.51 13.67 44.10
C PHE A 30 -15.79 12.24 43.63
N LYS A 31 -14.98 11.79 42.67
CA LYS A 31 -14.93 10.39 42.23
C LYS A 31 -13.48 9.99 42.08
N GLU A 32 -13.16 8.79 42.53
CA GLU A 32 -11.84 8.18 42.33
C GLU A 32 -11.90 7.25 41.12
N ILE A 33 -10.91 7.38 40.23
CA ILE A 33 -10.79 6.60 38.99
C ILE A 33 -9.37 6.06 38.86
N SER A 34 -9.18 4.98 38.10
CA SER A 34 -7.83 4.49 37.78
C SER A 34 -7.13 5.41 36.79
N CYS A 35 -5.78 5.36 36.77
CA CYS A 35 -4.98 6.02 35.75
C CYS A 35 -5.36 5.62 34.32
N ASP A 36 -5.68 4.34 34.07
CA ASP A 36 -6.15 3.87 32.76
C ASP A 36 -7.48 4.52 32.37
N THR A 37 -8.46 4.55 33.28
CA THR A 37 -9.76 5.20 33.04
C THR A 37 -9.57 6.66 32.65
N PHE A 38 -8.73 7.39 33.38
CA PHE A 38 -8.42 8.78 33.07
C PHE A 38 -7.76 8.93 31.69
N TYR A 39 -6.77 8.10 31.38
CA TYR A 39 -6.12 8.11 30.07
C TYR A 39 -7.13 7.88 28.93
N GLN A 40 -8.02 6.90 29.06
CA GLN A 40 -9.06 6.66 28.06
C GLN A 40 -10.03 7.83 27.94
N CYS A 41 -10.41 8.47 29.04
CA CYS A 41 -11.27 9.67 29.03
C CYS A 41 -10.58 10.86 28.33
N VAL A 42 -9.30 11.11 28.60
CA VAL A 42 -8.55 12.17 27.91
C VAL A 42 -8.41 11.84 26.43
N LYS A 43 -7.98 10.61 26.10
CA LYS A 43 -7.83 10.14 24.73
C LYS A 43 -9.12 10.24 23.91
N SER A 44 -10.26 9.86 24.50
CA SER A 44 -11.57 9.94 23.84
C SER A 44 -12.18 11.35 23.81
N SER A 45 -11.76 12.24 24.70
CA SER A 45 -12.21 13.64 24.70
C SER A 45 -11.49 14.51 23.65
N ILE A 46 -10.32 14.08 23.19
CA ILE A 46 -9.63 14.67 22.03
C ILE A 46 -10.42 14.29 20.78
N ARG A 47 -11.14 15.26 20.23
CA ARG A 47 -11.77 15.13 18.92
C ARG A 47 -10.68 15.22 17.85
N HIS A 48 -10.36 14.11 17.22
CA HIS A 48 -9.61 14.14 15.98
C HIS A 48 -10.52 14.64 14.86
N GLU A 49 -10.04 15.60 14.06
CA GLU A 49 -10.71 15.94 12.81
C GLU A 49 -10.73 14.70 11.90
N ALA A 50 -11.81 14.52 11.14
CA ALA A 50 -11.90 13.44 10.18
C ALA A 50 -10.76 13.59 9.15
N VAL A 51 -10.00 12.51 8.94
CA VAL A 51 -8.97 12.48 7.90
C VAL A 51 -9.63 12.02 6.60
N ASP A 52 -9.66 12.91 5.62
CA ASP A 52 -10.19 12.64 4.28
C ASP A 52 -9.05 12.23 3.32
N SER A 53 -9.20 11.09 2.65
CA SER A 53 -8.22 10.64 1.64
C SER A 53 -8.27 11.43 0.34
N GLY A 54 -9.37 12.16 0.09
CA GLY A 54 -9.83 12.62 -1.20
C GLY A 54 -10.27 11.45 -2.09
N PHE A 55 -10.55 11.76 -3.36
CA PHE A 55 -10.79 10.74 -4.38
C PHE A 55 -9.55 9.86 -4.56
N LEU A 56 -9.72 8.57 -4.30
CA LEU A 56 -8.70 7.56 -4.50
C LEU A 56 -8.50 7.25 -5.99
N PRO A 57 -7.31 6.73 -6.36
CA PRO A 57 -7.11 6.17 -7.68
C PRO A 57 -8.15 5.07 -7.98
N PRO A 58 -8.56 4.89 -9.24
CA PRO A 58 -9.34 3.73 -9.64
C PRO A 58 -8.67 2.43 -9.16
N ASN A 59 -9.48 1.47 -8.70
CA ASN A 59 -9.03 0.16 -8.23
C ASN A 59 -8.05 0.20 -7.04
N CYS A 60 -8.01 1.30 -6.28
CA CYS A 60 -7.28 1.39 -5.03
C CYS A 60 -7.95 0.51 -3.95
N PHE A 61 -7.26 -0.52 -3.47
CA PHE A 61 -7.76 -1.43 -2.44
C PHE A 61 -7.12 -1.20 -1.07
N HIS A 62 -6.06 -0.38 -0.99
CA HIS A 62 -5.44 -0.01 0.28
C HIS A 62 -4.84 1.39 0.21
N VAL A 63 -5.03 2.17 1.28
CA VAL A 63 -4.35 3.43 1.52
C VAL A 63 -3.92 3.54 2.97
N SER A 64 -2.70 4.02 3.20
CA SER A 64 -2.21 4.38 4.53
C SER A 64 -1.48 5.72 4.50
N MET A 65 -1.46 6.42 5.63
CA MET A 65 -0.84 7.73 5.78
C MET A 65 0.06 7.74 7.01
N GLY A 66 1.34 8.07 6.80
CA GLY A 66 2.33 8.29 7.85
C GLY A 66 2.19 9.67 8.48
N ALA A 67 2.71 9.83 9.70
CA ALA A 67 2.71 11.09 10.43
C ALA A 67 3.54 12.19 9.74
N ASP A 68 4.50 11.81 8.88
CA ASP A 68 5.32 12.70 8.06
C ASP A 68 4.59 13.19 6.78
N GLY A 69 3.36 12.72 6.56
CA GLY A 69 2.56 13.01 5.36
C GLY A 69 2.86 12.09 4.18
N THR A 70 3.75 11.09 4.34
CA THR A 70 3.96 10.05 3.34
C THR A 70 2.71 9.18 3.24
N ARG A 71 2.34 8.78 2.02
CA ARG A 71 1.16 7.99 1.74
C ARG A 71 1.55 6.73 1.00
N GLU A 72 0.91 5.61 1.34
CA GLU A 72 1.02 4.39 0.56
C GLU A 72 -0.30 4.08 -0.11
N TYR A 73 -0.26 3.76 -1.39
CA TYR A 73 -1.42 3.36 -2.19
C TYR A 73 -1.16 1.97 -2.76
N CYS A 74 -2.11 1.05 -2.65
CA CYS A 74 -2.06 -0.21 -3.40
C CYS A 74 -3.23 -0.30 -4.38
N LEU A 75 -2.90 -0.52 -5.64
CA LEU A 75 -3.83 -0.52 -6.77
C LEU A 75 -3.89 -1.90 -7.39
N TRP A 76 -5.10 -2.36 -7.71
CA TRP A 76 -5.32 -3.53 -8.53
C TRP A 76 -5.33 -3.10 -10.00
N HIS A 77 -4.55 -3.77 -10.85
CA HIS A 77 -4.45 -3.43 -12.27
C HIS A 77 -5.44 -4.27 -13.08
N PRO A 78 -6.50 -3.66 -13.66
CA PRO A 78 -7.55 -4.41 -14.36
C PRO A 78 -7.14 -4.85 -15.76
N GLU A 79 -6.13 -4.24 -16.37
CA GLU A 79 -5.64 -4.62 -17.69
C GLU A 79 -4.75 -5.88 -17.60
N LEU A 80 -4.93 -6.77 -18.57
CA LEU A 80 -4.13 -8.01 -18.72
C LEU A 80 -3.20 -7.95 -19.94
N TYR A 81 -3.10 -6.78 -20.58
CA TYR A 81 -2.27 -6.58 -21.75
C TYR A 81 -1.62 -5.20 -21.67
N ALA A 82 -0.36 -5.12 -22.08
CA ALA A 82 0.36 -3.86 -22.23
C ALA A 82 1.47 -3.99 -23.27
N ASP A 83 1.91 -2.86 -23.81
CA ASP A 83 3.12 -2.83 -24.62
C ASP A 83 4.35 -2.94 -23.71
N VAL A 84 5.23 -3.88 -24.02
CA VAL A 84 6.47 -4.15 -23.27
C VAL A 84 7.66 -4.04 -24.22
N SER A 85 8.77 -3.46 -23.76
CA SER A 85 10.00 -3.41 -24.52
C SER A 85 11.18 -4.04 -23.77
N TYR A 86 12.08 -4.68 -24.52
CA TYR A 86 13.29 -5.33 -23.99
C TYR A 86 14.44 -5.21 -24.98
N PHE A 87 15.52 -4.50 -24.59
CA PHE A 87 16.67 -4.15 -25.44
C PHE A 87 16.28 -3.75 -26.87
N GLY A 88 15.37 -2.79 -27.01
CA GLY A 88 14.92 -2.25 -28.30
C GLY A 88 14.00 -3.17 -29.11
N THR A 89 13.65 -4.35 -28.59
CA THR A 89 12.59 -5.20 -29.17
C THR A 89 11.27 -4.86 -28.49
N GLU A 90 10.27 -4.46 -29.28
CA GLU A 90 8.92 -4.17 -28.81
C GLU A 90 8.03 -5.43 -28.87
N TYR A 91 7.22 -5.62 -27.83
CA TYR A 91 6.19 -6.63 -27.71
C TYR A 91 4.86 -5.89 -27.51
N PRO A 92 4.19 -5.51 -28.61
CA PRO A 92 2.90 -4.83 -28.52
C PRO A 92 1.83 -5.80 -27.99
N ASP A 93 0.86 -5.28 -27.25
CA ASP A 93 -0.27 -6.06 -26.72
C ASP A 93 0.18 -7.35 -25.99
N PHE A 94 1.27 -7.25 -25.21
CA PHE A 94 1.87 -8.39 -24.54
C PHE A 94 0.98 -8.83 -23.37
N PRO A 95 0.65 -10.14 -23.25
CA PRO A 95 -0.19 -10.63 -22.18
C PRO A 95 0.54 -10.52 -20.84
N LEU A 96 -0.21 -10.20 -19.78
CA LEU A 96 0.29 -10.04 -18.42
C LEU A 96 -0.51 -10.93 -17.47
N PRO A 97 0.10 -11.44 -16.38
CA PRO A 97 -0.69 -11.99 -15.29
C PRO A 97 -1.40 -10.86 -14.55
N ARG A 98 -2.32 -11.18 -13.63
CA ARG A 98 -2.99 -10.16 -12.82
C ARG A 98 -2.00 -9.45 -11.90
N LEU A 99 -1.86 -8.14 -12.08
CA LEU A 99 -0.90 -7.31 -11.35
C LEU A 99 -1.56 -6.47 -10.24
N VAL A 100 -0.79 -6.23 -9.19
CA VAL A 100 -1.05 -5.19 -8.19
C VAL A 100 0.17 -4.29 -8.09
N PHE A 101 -0.07 -3.00 -7.90
CA PHE A 101 0.97 -1.99 -7.74
C PHE A 101 0.90 -1.36 -6.36
N GLY A 102 2.06 -1.05 -5.78
CA GLY A 102 2.16 -0.32 -4.52
C GLY A 102 3.00 0.93 -4.72
N PHE A 103 2.50 2.10 -4.30
CA PHE A 103 3.21 3.37 -4.46
C PHE A 103 3.38 4.05 -3.12
N ARG A 104 4.61 4.40 -2.78
CA ARG A 104 4.92 5.29 -1.66
C ARG A 104 5.13 6.69 -2.20
N VAL A 105 4.35 7.66 -1.74
CA VAL A 105 4.30 9.03 -2.26
C VAL A 105 4.46 10.01 -1.10
N ASN A 106 5.33 11.02 -1.25
CA ASN A 106 5.50 12.04 -0.22
C ASN A 106 4.42 13.12 -0.29
N LYS A 107 4.43 14.07 0.67
CA LYS A 107 3.44 15.16 0.75
C LYS A 107 3.44 16.10 -0.48
N GLU A 108 4.56 16.20 -1.21
CA GLU A 108 4.66 16.98 -2.45
C GLU A 108 4.17 16.21 -3.70
N GLY A 109 3.77 14.94 -3.54
CA GLY A 109 3.32 14.08 -4.64
C GLY A 109 4.45 13.34 -5.36
N LYS A 110 5.70 13.39 -4.87
CA LYS A 110 6.81 12.64 -5.46
C LYS A 110 6.71 11.17 -5.09
N VAL A 111 6.84 10.30 -6.09
CA VAL A 111 6.90 8.85 -5.89
C VAL A 111 8.27 8.48 -5.32
N LEU A 112 8.28 7.96 -4.10
CA LEU A 112 9.47 7.52 -3.36
C LEU A 112 9.82 6.06 -3.62
N GLY A 113 8.83 5.26 -4.04
CA GLY A 113 9.04 3.84 -4.32
C GLY A 113 7.85 3.20 -5.02
N CYS A 114 8.16 2.24 -5.87
CA CYS A 114 7.20 1.41 -6.58
C CYS A 114 7.34 -0.04 -6.14
N ARG A 115 6.20 -0.70 -5.98
CA ARG A 115 6.09 -2.14 -5.78
C ARG A 115 5.24 -2.74 -6.89
N LEU A 116 5.57 -3.95 -7.30
CA LEU A 116 4.81 -4.76 -8.25
C LEU A 116 4.65 -6.18 -7.68
N GLY A 117 3.43 -6.69 -7.71
CA GLY A 117 3.08 -8.03 -7.28
C GLY A 117 2.20 -8.73 -8.30
N VAL A 118 2.29 -10.06 -8.33
CA VAL A 118 1.39 -10.92 -9.12
C VAL A 118 0.43 -11.61 -8.17
N VAL A 119 -0.86 -11.54 -8.48
CA VAL A 119 -1.93 -12.15 -7.70
C VAL A 119 -2.69 -13.15 -8.57
N GLU A 120 -3.46 -14.02 -7.92
CA GLU A 120 -4.48 -14.82 -8.59
C GLU A 120 -5.47 -13.92 -9.36
N ASP A 121 -5.95 -14.38 -10.53
CA ASP A 121 -6.87 -13.62 -11.36
C ASP A 121 -8.30 -13.62 -10.79
N LYS A 122 -8.46 -12.94 -9.65
CA LYS A 122 -9.73 -12.70 -8.98
C LYS A 122 -9.67 -11.40 -8.20
N ALA A 123 -10.83 -10.96 -7.69
CA ALA A 123 -10.91 -9.77 -6.85
C ALA A 123 -9.93 -9.89 -5.65
N PRO A 124 -9.13 -8.84 -5.38
CA PRO A 124 -8.12 -8.88 -4.33
C PRO A 124 -8.76 -8.92 -2.93
N SER A 125 -8.17 -9.74 -2.07
CA SER A 125 -8.46 -9.83 -0.63
C SER A 125 -7.13 -9.97 0.09
N GLU A 126 -7.09 -9.70 1.41
CA GLU A 126 -5.85 -9.88 2.19
C GLU A 126 -5.25 -11.29 2.08
N ARG A 127 -6.09 -12.31 1.89
CA ARG A 127 -5.69 -13.73 1.78
C ARG A 127 -5.37 -14.16 0.35
N THR A 128 -5.51 -13.27 -0.64
CA THR A 128 -5.27 -13.62 -2.05
C THR A 128 -3.82 -14.12 -2.20
N PRO A 129 -3.60 -15.35 -2.70
CA PRO A 129 -2.27 -15.89 -2.92
C PRO A 129 -1.47 -15.04 -3.92
N MET A 130 -0.16 -14.97 -3.69
CA MET A 130 0.76 -14.27 -4.57
C MET A 130 1.74 -15.20 -5.25
N PHE A 131 2.22 -14.73 -6.40
CA PHE A 131 3.18 -15.44 -7.23
C PHE A 131 4.45 -14.62 -7.39
N THR A 132 5.55 -15.31 -7.69
CA THR A 132 6.79 -14.66 -8.10
C THR A 132 6.57 -14.00 -9.45
N TYR A 133 6.95 -12.72 -9.56
CA TYR A 133 6.93 -12.02 -10.84
C TYR A 133 7.98 -12.65 -11.78
N PRO A 134 7.60 -13.13 -12.98
CA PRO A 134 8.49 -13.95 -13.80
C PRO A 134 9.48 -13.13 -14.65
N PHE A 135 9.37 -11.80 -14.64
CA PHE A 135 10.19 -10.90 -15.44
C PHE A 135 11.21 -10.13 -14.61
N SER A 136 12.04 -9.32 -15.28
CA SER A 136 13.09 -8.53 -14.65
C SER A 136 12.55 -7.35 -13.84
N ASN A 137 13.46 -6.58 -13.26
CA ASN A 137 13.23 -5.32 -12.55
C ASN A 137 12.46 -5.41 -11.24
N VAL A 138 12.01 -6.59 -10.81
CA VAL A 138 11.30 -6.76 -9.53
C VAL A 138 12.06 -7.70 -8.60
N GLY A 139 12.44 -7.19 -7.43
CA GLY A 139 13.05 -7.96 -6.34
C GLY A 139 12.28 -7.80 -5.04
N GLY A 140 11.75 -8.88 -4.48
CA GLY A 140 11.02 -8.82 -3.19
C GLY A 140 9.86 -7.81 -3.20
N PHE A 141 9.08 -7.78 -4.30
CA PHE A 141 8.05 -6.78 -4.65
C PHE A 141 8.56 -5.40 -5.04
N ARG A 142 9.79 -5.01 -4.75
CA ARG A 142 10.31 -3.70 -5.14
C ARG A 142 10.53 -3.65 -6.64
N LEU A 143 9.84 -2.73 -7.32
CA LEU A 143 10.04 -2.45 -8.73
C LEU A 143 11.16 -1.42 -8.90
N CYS A 144 12.21 -1.80 -9.60
CA CYS A 144 13.30 -0.93 -10.03
C CYS A 144 12.87 -0.18 -11.28
N VAL A 145 12.91 1.16 -11.23
CA VAL A 145 12.63 2.04 -12.38
C VAL A 145 13.91 2.64 -12.97
N GLY A 146 15.07 2.21 -12.47
CA GLY A 146 16.37 2.79 -12.83
C GLY A 146 16.46 4.28 -12.53
N ASN A 147 17.08 5.03 -13.43
CA ASN A 147 17.21 6.49 -13.36
C ASN A 147 16.04 7.25 -14.01
N ASN A 148 14.94 6.56 -14.35
CA ASN A 148 13.79 7.22 -14.95
C ASN A 148 13.13 8.20 -13.96
N ALA A 149 12.94 9.44 -14.39
CA ALA A 149 12.20 10.42 -13.60
C ALA A 149 10.73 10.02 -13.55
N LEU A 150 10.21 9.78 -12.34
CA LEU A 150 8.79 9.49 -12.15
C LEU A 150 7.97 10.80 -12.13
N PRO A 151 6.76 10.81 -12.70
CA PRO A 151 5.88 11.97 -12.62
C PRO A 151 5.52 12.33 -11.18
N VAL A 152 5.15 13.60 -10.95
CA VAL A 152 4.68 14.10 -9.66
C VAL A 152 3.16 14.04 -9.61
N TYR A 153 2.61 13.36 -8.60
CA TYR A 153 1.18 13.11 -8.42
C TYR A 153 0.63 13.90 -7.24
N LYS A 154 0.26 15.16 -7.49
CA LYS A 154 -0.33 16.05 -6.45
C LYS A 154 -1.74 15.63 -6.02
N ARG A 155 -2.45 14.91 -6.88
CA ARG A 155 -3.82 14.44 -6.61
C ARG A 155 -3.80 12.91 -6.58
N PRO A 156 -4.31 12.26 -5.51
CA PRO A 156 -4.28 10.80 -5.42
C PRO A 156 -4.89 10.13 -6.65
N VAL A 157 -6.09 10.56 -7.07
CA VAL A 157 -6.79 10.00 -8.25
C VAL A 157 -5.92 9.82 -9.51
N THR A 158 -4.93 10.70 -9.76
CA THR A 158 -4.10 10.62 -10.96
C THR A 158 -3.05 9.51 -10.90
N LEU A 159 -2.74 8.95 -9.71
CA LEU A 159 -1.82 7.81 -9.56
C LEU A 159 -2.28 6.57 -10.34
N GLY A 160 -3.56 6.49 -10.70
CA GLY A 160 -4.09 5.40 -11.52
C GLY A 160 -3.43 5.26 -12.90
N THR A 161 -2.73 6.30 -13.39
CA THR A 161 -2.01 6.24 -14.67
C THR A 161 -0.59 5.69 -14.54
N LEU A 162 -0.03 5.65 -13.32
CA LEU A 162 1.35 5.23 -13.08
C LEU A 162 1.62 3.76 -13.44
N PRO A 163 0.73 2.79 -13.18
CA PRO A 163 0.91 1.41 -13.64
C PRO A 163 1.22 1.30 -15.14
N GLY A 164 0.42 1.95 -15.99
CA GLY A 164 0.60 1.92 -17.44
C GLY A 164 1.90 2.59 -17.89
N TYR A 165 2.32 3.67 -17.22
CA TYR A 165 3.64 4.28 -17.47
C TYR A 165 4.78 3.32 -17.13
N LEU A 166 4.70 2.64 -15.97
CA LEU A 166 5.74 1.73 -15.50
C LEU A 166 5.91 0.50 -16.39
N LEU A 167 4.81 -0.06 -16.91
CA LEU A 167 4.84 -1.23 -17.80
C LEU A 167 5.54 -0.94 -19.14
N ARG A 168 5.49 0.32 -19.60
CA ARG A 168 6.12 0.78 -20.84
C ARG A 168 7.60 1.12 -20.69
N LEU A 169 8.14 1.12 -19.46
CA LEU A 169 9.56 1.36 -19.27
C LEU A 169 10.38 0.22 -19.89
N PRO A 170 11.48 0.53 -20.59
CA PRO A 170 12.33 -0.50 -21.18
C PRO A 170 12.88 -1.47 -20.13
N ASN A 171 12.69 -2.76 -20.38
CA ASN A 171 13.24 -3.80 -19.54
C ASN A 171 14.69 -4.13 -19.91
N ASN A 172 15.46 -4.54 -18.91
CA ASN A 172 16.81 -5.08 -19.01
C ASN A 172 16.88 -6.40 -18.19
N ASP A 173 18.06 -6.96 -17.96
CA ASP A 173 18.21 -8.21 -17.20
C ASP A 173 18.29 -8.04 -15.66
N ASP A 174 18.14 -6.82 -15.14
CA ASP A 174 18.32 -6.56 -13.70
C ASP A 174 17.29 -7.35 -12.88
N SER A 175 17.75 -8.01 -11.81
CA SER A 175 16.90 -8.86 -10.95
C SER A 175 16.18 -10.03 -11.65
N PHE A 176 16.46 -10.30 -12.93
CA PHE A 176 15.90 -11.47 -13.61
C PHE A 176 16.53 -12.76 -13.08
N ASN A 177 15.72 -13.82 -12.99
CA ASN A 177 16.18 -15.16 -12.68
C ASN A 177 15.29 -16.19 -13.38
N ALA A 178 15.88 -17.06 -14.21
CA ALA A 178 15.14 -18.13 -14.90
C ALA A 178 14.44 -19.10 -13.92
N LYS A 179 14.88 -19.19 -12.66
CA LYS A 179 14.20 -19.97 -11.62
C LYS A 179 12.88 -19.36 -11.14
N ASN A 180 12.57 -18.12 -11.53
CA ASN A 180 11.34 -17.43 -11.15
C ASN A 180 10.16 -17.73 -12.09
N ASN A 181 10.36 -18.56 -13.12
CA ASN A 181 9.31 -19.11 -13.95
C ASN A 181 9.44 -20.64 -14.03
N LYS A 182 8.31 -21.36 -14.03
CA LYS A 182 8.26 -22.84 -14.08
C LYS A 182 8.93 -23.44 -15.33
N LEU A 183 8.99 -22.69 -16.42
CA LEU A 183 9.57 -23.12 -17.70
C LEU A 183 11.10 -23.05 -17.70
N HIS A 184 11.71 -22.37 -16.72
CA HIS A 184 13.15 -22.11 -16.65
C HIS A 184 13.75 -21.45 -17.91
N MET A 185 12.91 -20.71 -18.65
CA MET A 185 13.32 -19.99 -19.86
C MET A 185 14.13 -18.75 -19.48
N GLN A 186 15.09 -18.41 -20.34
CA GLN A 186 15.80 -17.13 -20.28
C GLN A 186 14.84 -15.98 -20.67
N TYR A 187 15.15 -14.74 -20.29
CA TYR A 187 14.17 -13.67 -20.36
C TYR A 187 13.63 -13.42 -21.78
N ARG A 188 14.51 -13.30 -22.78
CA ARG A 188 14.10 -13.11 -24.19
C ARG A 188 13.26 -14.28 -24.72
N GLU A 189 13.64 -15.50 -24.36
CA GLU A 189 12.92 -16.71 -24.75
C GLU A 189 11.52 -16.72 -24.11
N LEU A 190 11.42 -16.37 -22.83
CA LEU A 190 10.15 -16.26 -22.11
C LEU A 190 9.22 -15.23 -22.75
N LEU A 191 9.72 -14.03 -23.11
CA LEU A 191 8.93 -13.02 -23.82
C LEU A 191 8.43 -13.55 -25.17
N ASN A 192 9.31 -14.16 -25.96
CA ASN A 192 8.94 -14.75 -27.25
C ASN A 192 7.96 -15.92 -27.13
N HIS A 193 8.00 -16.67 -26.03
CA HIS A 193 7.06 -17.77 -25.78
C HIS A 193 5.68 -17.26 -25.38
N LEU A 194 5.62 -16.17 -24.62
CA LEU A 194 4.39 -15.65 -24.03
C LEU A 194 3.62 -14.67 -24.92
N ARG A 195 4.29 -13.97 -25.86
CA ARG A 195 3.70 -12.88 -26.67
C ARG A 195 2.36 -13.20 -27.35
N ASP A 196 2.09 -14.46 -27.70
CA ASP A 196 0.89 -14.87 -28.41
C ASP A 196 0.00 -15.81 -27.55
N LYS A 197 0.17 -15.79 -26.22
CA LYS A 197 -0.57 -16.63 -25.26
C LYS A 197 -1.71 -15.86 -24.61
N ASP A 198 -2.69 -16.61 -24.11
CA ASP A 198 -3.73 -16.08 -23.24
C ASP A 198 -3.18 -15.83 -21.82
N PRO A 199 -3.56 -14.75 -21.12
CA PRO A 199 -3.18 -14.47 -19.74
C PRO A 199 -3.42 -15.63 -18.76
N ALA A 200 -4.41 -16.49 -18.98
CA ALA A 200 -4.66 -17.66 -18.14
C ALA A 200 -3.47 -18.65 -18.13
N TYR A 201 -2.67 -18.68 -19.21
CA TYR A 201 -1.49 -19.54 -19.33
C TYR A 201 -0.43 -19.29 -18.24
N TYR A 202 -0.38 -18.07 -17.69
CA TYR A 202 0.51 -17.76 -16.59
C TYR A 202 0.26 -18.66 -15.39
N TYR A 203 -0.99 -18.87 -15.02
CA TYR A 203 -1.37 -19.56 -13.78
C TYR A 203 -1.14 -21.07 -13.86
N THR A 204 -1.30 -21.65 -15.04
CA THR A 204 -1.06 -23.07 -15.28
C THR A 204 0.43 -23.37 -15.43
N ASP A 205 1.14 -22.63 -16.29
CA ASP A 205 2.43 -23.09 -16.82
C ASP A 205 3.63 -22.20 -16.47
N VAL A 206 3.43 -20.97 -16.00
CA VAL A 206 4.54 -20.00 -15.80
C VAL A 206 4.79 -19.67 -14.34
N LEU A 207 3.74 -19.31 -13.60
CA LEU A 207 3.84 -18.70 -12.29
C LEU A 207 4.21 -19.72 -11.20
N ILE A 208 5.10 -19.29 -10.31
CA ILE A 208 5.51 -20.02 -9.12
C ILE A 208 4.90 -19.31 -7.90
N SER A 209 4.20 -20.06 -7.03
CA SER A 209 3.72 -19.50 -5.77
C SER A 209 4.90 -19.05 -4.91
N ASN A 210 4.82 -17.84 -4.35
CA ASN A 210 5.90 -17.30 -3.52
C ASN A 210 5.66 -17.51 -2.01
N GLY A 211 4.58 -18.22 -1.65
CA GLY A 211 4.18 -18.48 -0.26
C GLY A 211 3.62 -17.28 0.49
N LYS A 212 3.46 -16.13 -0.18
CA LYS A 212 2.93 -14.90 0.40
C LYS A 212 1.47 -14.66 -0.02
N THR A 213 0.86 -13.73 0.68
CA THR A 213 -0.49 -13.23 0.45
C THR A 213 -0.46 -11.73 0.15
N LEU A 214 -1.57 -11.19 -0.35
CA LEU A 214 -1.68 -9.75 -0.60
C LEU A 214 -1.47 -8.91 0.66
N LYS A 215 -1.78 -9.45 1.85
CA LYS A 215 -1.44 -8.83 3.13
C LYS A 215 0.07 -8.58 3.28
N ASP A 216 0.89 -9.56 2.92
CA ASP A 216 2.36 -9.43 2.98
C ASP A 216 2.91 -8.42 1.95
N PHE A 217 2.16 -8.19 0.87
CA PHE A 217 2.49 -7.14 -0.11
C PHE A 217 2.14 -5.74 0.39
N ILE A 218 1.01 -5.59 1.07
CA ILE A 218 0.57 -4.32 1.67
C ILE A 218 1.59 -3.87 2.72
N GLY A 219 1.98 -4.78 3.62
CA GLY A 219 2.88 -4.51 4.75
C GLY A 219 2.20 -4.70 6.10
#